data_AF-F7V367-F1
#
_entry.id   AF-F7V367-F1
#
_cell.length_a   1.000
_cell.length_b   1.000
_cell.length_c   1.000
_cell.angle_alpha   90.00
_cell.angle_beta   90.00
_cell.angle_gamma   90.00
#
_symmetry.space_group_name_H-M   'P 1'
#
loop_
_entity.id
_entity.type
_entity.pdbx_description
1 polymer ?
#
loop_
_entity_poly.entity_id
_entity_poly.type
_entity_poly.pdbx_seq_one_letter_code
_entity_poly.pdbx_strand_id
1 'polypeptide(L)'
;MTKEQAAELAEKCGFSHWGFFQASDLRFLQEVRDMCAADKCHKYDNCWSCPPACGTLEESRAKASGYDWGILLQSTGAMEDDFDVETMMGTEEEQKSRLAAFVEALDAEERYLPMSSGACCICKTCTYPDAPCRFPDRMITSMEAYGLVVSEVCESADTPYYYGPGTITYTSCVLF
;
A
#
# COMPACT_ATOMS: atom_id res chain seq x y z
N MET A 1 14.60 -10.44 -7.54
CA MET A 1 13.80 -11.05 -6.48
C MET A 1 13.06 -12.27 -7.00
N THR A 2 13.21 -13.44 -6.37
CA THR A 2 12.27 -14.56 -6.56
C THR A 2 11.14 -14.50 -5.52
N LYS A 3 10.07 -15.27 -5.72
CA LYS A 3 8.97 -15.35 -4.74
C LYS A 3 9.44 -15.83 -3.37
N GLU A 4 10.36 -16.80 -3.34
CA GLU A 4 10.94 -17.34 -2.11
C GLU A 4 11.71 -16.25 -1.36
N GLN A 5 12.57 -15.49 -2.05
CA GLN A 5 13.32 -14.38 -1.45
C GLN A 5 12.38 -13.28 -0.93
N ALA A 6 11.30 -12.97 -1.65
CA ALA A 6 10.31 -11.99 -1.22
C ALA A 6 9.56 -12.45 0.03
N ALA A 7 9.21 -13.73 0.14
CA ALA A 7 8.59 -14.30 1.34
C ALA A 7 9.53 -14.26 2.55
N GLU A 8 10.79 -14.67 2.38
CA GLU A 8 11.80 -14.61 3.44
C GLU A 8 12.01 -13.17 3.93
N LEU A 9 12.02 -12.21 3.01
CA LEU A 9 12.11 -10.79 3.36
C LEU A 9 10.85 -10.29 4.08
N ALA A 10 9.66 -10.71 3.65
CA ALA A 10 8.41 -10.36 4.30
C ALA A 10 8.37 -10.85 5.76
N GLU A 11 8.79 -12.10 6.00
CA GLU A 11 8.92 -12.66 7.34
C GLU A 11 9.94 -11.89 8.18
N LYS A 12 11.12 -11.59 7.61
CA LYS A 12 12.16 -10.81 8.30
C LYS A 12 11.72 -9.39 8.66
N CYS A 13 10.91 -8.76 7.82
CA CYS A 13 10.30 -7.46 8.08
C CYS A 13 9.15 -7.54 9.11
N GLY A 14 8.69 -8.73 9.47
CA GLY A 14 7.68 -8.94 10.52
C GLY A 14 6.24 -8.78 10.04
N PHE A 15 5.96 -8.98 8.75
CA PHE A 15 4.57 -9.03 8.28
C PHE A 15 3.85 -10.26 8.85
N SER A 16 2.57 -10.09 9.18
CA SER A 16 1.73 -11.14 9.75
C SER A 16 1.31 -12.16 8.68
N HIS A 17 1.03 -11.69 7.46
CA HIS A 17 0.59 -12.51 6.34
C HIS A 17 1.13 -11.97 5.02
N TRP A 18 1.31 -12.86 4.05
CA TRP A 18 1.65 -12.50 2.69
C TRP A 18 1.12 -13.53 1.70
N GLY A 19 0.89 -13.09 0.46
CA GLY A 19 0.40 -13.92 -0.64
C GLY A 19 0.94 -13.42 -1.97
N PHE A 20 0.88 -14.26 -3.00
CA PHE A 20 1.36 -13.91 -4.34
C PHE A 20 0.22 -13.87 -5.33
N PHE A 21 0.25 -12.91 -6.24
CA PHE A 21 -0.74 -12.75 -7.31
C PHE A 21 -0.05 -12.45 -8.65
N GLN A 22 -0.77 -12.61 -9.76
CA GLN A 22 -0.28 -12.15 -11.07
C GLN A 22 -0.59 -10.67 -11.22
N ALA A 23 0.37 -9.88 -11.72
CA ALA A 23 0.13 -8.45 -11.93
C ALA A 23 -1.01 -8.19 -12.92
N SER A 24 -1.26 -9.13 -13.84
CA SER A 24 -2.40 -9.12 -14.77
C SER A 24 -3.77 -9.19 -14.10
N ASP A 25 -3.85 -9.66 -12.85
CA ASP A 25 -5.12 -9.78 -12.12
C ASP A 25 -5.57 -8.45 -11.51
N LEU A 26 -4.67 -7.45 -11.46
CA LEU A 26 -4.97 -6.12 -10.91
C LEU A 26 -5.93 -5.33 -11.80
N ARG A 27 -7.04 -4.89 -11.19
CA ARG A 27 -8.03 -4.03 -11.83
C ARG A 27 -7.89 -2.59 -11.34
N PHE A 28 -7.50 -1.71 -12.25
CA PHE A 28 -7.37 -0.27 -12.02
C PHE A 28 -8.69 0.42 -12.38
N LEU A 29 -9.48 0.76 -11.35
CA LEU A 29 -10.85 1.25 -11.46
C LEU A 29 -10.95 2.75 -11.15
N GLN A 30 -11.74 3.46 -11.96
CA GLN A 30 -11.96 4.90 -11.77
C GLN A 30 -12.84 5.15 -10.54
N GLU A 31 -13.78 4.26 -10.26
CA GLU A 31 -14.70 4.32 -9.13
C GLU A 31 -13.95 4.37 -7.79
N VAL A 32 -12.83 3.66 -7.67
CA VAL A 32 -11.97 3.70 -6.47
C VAL A 32 -11.34 5.09 -6.30
N ARG A 33 -10.92 5.72 -7.39
CA ARG A 33 -10.37 7.08 -7.35
C ARG A 33 -11.44 8.14 -7.09
N ASP A 34 -12.64 7.94 -7.61
CA ASP A 34 -13.78 8.81 -7.32
C ASP A 34 -14.16 8.71 -5.83
N MET A 35 -14.01 7.54 -5.21
CA MET A 35 -14.13 7.40 -3.76
C MET A 35 -13.05 8.16 -2.99
N CYS A 36 -11.81 8.24 -3.50
CA CYS A 36 -10.79 9.12 -2.91
C CYS A 36 -11.23 10.59 -2.98
N ALA A 37 -11.87 11.03 -4.07
CA ALA A 37 -12.37 12.40 -4.24
C ALA A 37 -13.52 12.77 -3.27
N ALA A 38 -14.13 11.79 -2.61
CA ALA A 38 -15.04 12.05 -1.48
C ALA A 38 -14.31 12.51 -0.21
N ASP A 39 -12.97 12.50 -0.21
CA ASP A 39 -12.06 13.05 0.80
C ASP A 39 -12.35 12.64 2.26
N LYS A 40 -12.81 11.40 2.46
CA LYS A 40 -13.08 10.87 3.80
C LYS A 40 -11.84 10.80 4.71
N CYS A 41 -10.65 10.73 4.12
CA CYS A 41 -9.37 10.68 4.84
C CYS A 41 -8.64 12.04 4.88
N HIS A 42 -9.19 13.10 4.27
CA HIS A 42 -8.59 14.44 4.21
C HIS A 42 -7.21 14.52 3.54
N LYS A 43 -6.99 13.65 2.54
CA LYS A 43 -5.71 13.55 1.79
C LYS A 43 -5.87 13.76 0.30
N TYR A 44 -7.09 13.71 -0.21
CA TYR A 44 -7.34 14.02 -1.61
C TYR A 44 -7.02 15.49 -1.85
N ASP A 45 -6.27 15.78 -2.91
CA ASP A 45 -5.80 17.14 -3.24
C ASP A 45 -5.02 17.85 -2.09
N ASN A 46 -4.45 17.07 -1.18
CA ASN A 46 -3.69 17.57 -0.02
C ASN A 46 -2.38 16.79 0.22
N CYS A 47 -2.07 15.80 -0.62
CA CYS A 47 -0.90 14.94 -0.46
C CYS A 47 -0.31 14.50 -1.81
N TRP A 48 1.02 14.57 -1.95
CA TRP A 48 1.75 14.10 -3.14
C TRP A 48 1.52 12.62 -3.47
N SER A 49 1.19 11.79 -2.49
CA SER A 49 0.93 10.35 -2.68
C SER A 49 -0.55 10.04 -3.00
N CYS A 50 -1.39 11.05 -3.21
CA CYS A 50 -2.83 10.89 -3.41
C CYS A 50 -3.27 11.60 -4.69
N PRO A 51 -4.44 11.23 -5.26
CA PRO A 51 -4.97 11.95 -6.41
C PRO A 51 -5.30 13.42 -6.06
N PRO A 52 -5.16 14.35 -7.02
CA PRO A 52 -4.65 14.14 -8.38
C PRO A 52 -3.11 14.09 -8.47
N ALA A 53 -2.40 14.40 -7.40
CA ALA A 53 -0.94 14.56 -7.37
C ALA A 53 -0.16 13.28 -7.75
N CYS A 54 -0.69 12.10 -7.45
CA CYS A 54 -0.07 10.82 -7.79
C CYS A 54 -0.19 10.43 -9.28
N GLY A 55 -0.73 11.31 -10.12
CA GLY A 55 -0.93 11.10 -11.56
C GLY A 55 -2.32 10.56 -11.90
N THR A 56 -2.55 10.31 -13.18
CA THR A 56 -3.79 9.76 -13.76
C THR A 56 -3.93 8.26 -13.55
N LEU A 57 -5.13 7.72 -13.77
CA LEU A 57 -5.36 6.28 -13.64
C LEU A 57 -4.68 5.52 -14.78
N GLU A 58 -4.62 6.10 -15.97
CA GLU A 58 -3.88 5.55 -17.11
C GLU A 58 -2.38 5.45 -16.81
N GLU A 59 -1.78 6.47 -16.20
CA GLU A 59 -0.37 6.43 -15.77
C GLU A 59 -0.13 5.35 -14.71
N SER A 60 -1.05 5.20 -13.75
CA SER A 60 -1.02 4.12 -12.76
C SER A 60 -1.03 2.74 -13.41
N ARG A 61 -1.93 2.52 -14.39
CA ARG A 61 -2.00 1.28 -15.16
C ARG A 61 -0.72 1.02 -15.97
N ALA A 62 -0.20 2.06 -16.63
CA ALA A 62 1.02 1.95 -17.44
C ALA A 62 2.27 1.67 -16.59
N LYS A 63 2.35 2.23 -15.37
CA LYS A 63 3.42 1.91 -14.42
C LYS A 63 3.37 0.42 -14.03
N ALA A 64 2.17 -0.08 -13.72
CA ALA A 64 1.98 -1.46 -13.28
C ALA A 64 2.10 -2.51 -14.41
N SER A 65 1.83 -2.15 -15.67
CA SER A 65 1.75 -3.12 -16.78
C SER A 65 3.08 -3.77 -17.18
N GLY A 66 4.21 -3.32 -16.63
CA GLY A 66 5.52 -3.91 -16.92
C GLY A 66 6.04 -4.85 -15.84
N TYR A 67 5.20 -5.24 -14.89
CA TYR A 67 5.50 -6.23 -13.85
C TYR A 67 4.72 -7.51 -14.14
N ASP A 68 5.25 -8.65 -13.73
CA ASP A 68 4.66 -9.97 -14.01
C ASP A 68 3.86 -10.47 -12.81
N TRP A 69 4.36 -10.24 -11.59
CA TRP A 69 3.75 -10.74 -10.36
C TRP A 69 3.85 -9.70 -9.23
N GLY A 70 3.16 -9.98 -8.12
CA GLY A 70 3.30 -9.17 -6.93
C GLY A 70 3.19 -9.99 -5.66
N ILE A 71 3.66 -9.39 -4.57
CA ILE A 71 3.48 -9.88 -3.20
C ILE A 71 2.54 -8.93 -2.46
N LEU A 72 1.50 -9.50 -1.85
CA LEU A 72 0.63 -8.85 -0.88
C LEU A 72 1.29 -9.00 0.50
N LEU A 73 1.29 -7.93 1.30
CA LEU A 73 1.94 -7.87 2.61
C LEU A 73 0.96 -7.28 3.62
N GLN A 74 0.73 -7.97 4.73
CA GLN A 74 -0.25 -7.55 5.72
C GLN A 74 0.31 -7.55 7.14
N SER A 75 -0.15 -6.59 7.94
CA SER A 75 0.07 -6.53 9.38
C SER A 75 -1.28 -6.53 10.09
N THR A 76 -1.44 -7.46 11.04
CA THR A 76 -2.67 -7.63 11.79
C THR A 76 -2.44 -7.29 13.27
N GLY A 77 -3.25 -6.38 13.79
CA GLY A 77 -3.32 -6.02 15.22
C GLY A 77 -4.54 -6.66 15.88
N ALA A 78 -4.39 -7.07 17.13
CA ALA A 78 -5.49 -7.56 17.97
C ALA A 78 -6.04 -6.39 18.79
N MET A 79 -7.31 -6.04 18.57
CA MET A 79 -8.00 -4.93 19.21
C MET A 79 -8.68 -5.38 20.50
N GLU A 80 -8.67 -4.53 21.53
CA GLU A 80 -9.40 -4.78 22.78
C GLU A 80 -10.92 -4.65 22.59
N ASP A 81 -11.35 -3.68 21.79
CA ASP A 81 -12.73 -3.45 21.37
C ASP A 81 -12.80 -2.71 20.02
N ASP A 82 -14.01 -2.44 19.51
CA ASP A 82 -14.24 -1.82 18.20
C ASP A 82 -13.74 -0.36 18.10
N PHE A 83 -13.36 0.27 19.22
CA PHE A 83 -12.91 1.65 19.32
C PHE A 83 -11.46 1.77 19.80
N ASP A 84 -10.69 0.69 19.71
CA ASP A 84 -9.26 0.66 20.03
C ASP A 84 -8.42 1.42 18.99
N VAL A 85 -8.54 2.75 19.03
CA VAL A 85 -7.84 3.68 18.11
C VAL A 85 -6.32 3.55 18.23
N GLU A 86 -5.81 3.23 19.42
CA GLU A 86 -4.38 3.06 19.64
C GLU A 86 -3.84 1.87 18.84
N THR A 87 -4.51 0.71 18.91
CA THR A 87 -4.15 -0.46 18.09
C THR A 87 -4.35 -0.19 16.61
N MET A 88 -5.44 0.48 16.22
CA MET A 88 -5.69 0.82 14.82
C MET A 88 -4.58 1.70 14.24
N MET A 89 -4.18 2.76 14.93
CA MET A 89 -3.13 3.67 14.46
C MET A 89 -1.74 3.02 14.54
N GLY A 90 -1.46 2.31 15.63
CA GLY A 90 -0.20 1.59 15.81
C GLY A 90 0.03 0.54 14.74
N THR A 91 -0.98 -0.26 14.41
CA THR A 91 -0.87 -1.28 13.35
C THR A 91 -0.70 -0.64 11.96
N GLU A 92 -1.31 0.52 11.71
CA GLU A 92 -1.09 1.26 10.46
C GLU A 92 0.35 1.76 10.34
N GLU A 93 0.89 2.33 11.43
CA GLU A 93 2.27 2.80 11.49
C GLU A 93 3.26 1.64 11.32
N GLU A 94 3.02 0.52 11.98
CA GLU A 94 3.79 -0.71 11.80
C GLU A 94 3.76 -1.18 10.36
N GLN A 95 2.58 -1.27 9.73
CA GLN A 95 2.46 -1.67 8.33
C GLN A 95 3.32 -0.79 7.41
N LYS A 96 3.26 0.53 7.59
CA LYS A 96 4.04 1.48 6.77
C LYS A 96 5.53 1.37 7.02
N SER A 97 5.93 1.18 8.28
CA SER A 97 7.33 0.99 8.67
C SER A 97 7.91 -0.31 8.10
N ARG A 98 7.16 -1.43 8.19
CA ARG A 98 7.53 -2.72 7.62
C ARG A 98 7.66 -2.66 6.11
N LEU A 99 6.73 -1.98 5.42
CA LEU A 99 6.82 -1.77 3.97
C LEU A 99 8.04 -0.93 3.59
N ALA A 100 8.32 0.14 4.33
CA ALA A 100 9.51 0.96 4.09
C ALA A 100 10.80 0.14 4.25
N ALA A 101 10.89 -0.68 5.30
CA ALA A 101 12.02 -1.58 5.53
C ALA A 101 12.13 -2.67 4.45
N PHE A 102 11.00 -3.20 3.98
CA PHE A 102 10.97 -4.16 2.87
C PHE A 102 11.54 -3.53 1.60
N VAL A 103 11.08 -2.32 1.24
CA VAL A 103 11.55 -1.58 0.05
C VAL A 103 13.03 -1.18 0.17
N GLU A 104 13.48 -0.74 1.35
CA GLU A 104 14.89 -0.39 1.59
C GLU A 104 15.84 -1.59 1.46
N ALA A 105 15.34 -2.80 1.71
CA ALA A 105 16.11 -4.03 1.58
C ALA A 105 16.14 -4.59 0.14
N LEU A 106 15.38 -4.03 -0.81
CA LEU A 106 15.43 -4.42 -2.21
C LEU A 106 16.70 -3.89 -2.90
N ASP A 107 17.17 -4.61 -3.92
CA ASP A 107 18.28 -4.15 -4.75
C ASP A 107 17.87 -2.88 -5.53
N ALA A 108 18.71 -1.85 -5.52
CA ALA A 108 18.43 -0.59 -6.22
C ALA A 108 18.38 -0.75 -7.75
N GLU A 109 19.02 -1.79 -8.29
CA GLU A 109 18.96 -2.13 -9.72
C GLU A 109 17.71 -2.96 -10.08
N GLU A 110 17.00 -3.49 -9.08
CA GLU A 110 15.79 -4.25 -9.29
C GLU A 110 14.61 -3.32 -9.58
N ARG A 111 13.81 -3.68 -10.58
CA ARG A 111 12.59 -2.96 -10.89
C ARG A 111 11.47 -3.47 -9.98
N TYR A 112 10.87 -2.56 -9.22
CA TYR A 112 9.72 -2.88 -8.37
C TYR A 112 8.76 -1.68 -8.26
N LEU A 113 7.50 -1.96 -7.89
CA LEU A 113 6.49 -0.91 -7.65
C LEU A 113 5.77 -1.14 -6.31
N PRO A 114 6.12 -0.40 -5.25
CA PRO A 114 5.44 -0.53 -3.97
C PRO A 114 4.16 0.30 -3.93
N MET A 115 3.15 -0.23 -3.25
CA MET A 115 1.87 0.42 -2.99
C MET A 115 1.50 0.25 -1.52
N SER A 116 1.34 1.35 -0.79
CA SER A 116 1.14 1.36 0.66
C SER A 116 -0.32 1.14 1.06
N SER A 117 -0.53 0.87 2.36
CA SER A 117 -1.81 1.09 3.02
C SER A 117 -1.98 2.59 3.30
N GLY A 118 -3.02 3.22 2.78
CA GLY A 118 -3.34 4.63 3.05
C GLY A 118 -2.30 5.65 2.55
N ALA A 119 -2.55 6.93 2.85
CA ALA A 119 -1.72 8.04 2.39
C ALA A 119 -0.37 8.12 3.10
N CYS A 120 0.59 8.78 2.45
CA CYS A 120 1.90 9.08 3.01
C CYS A 120 1.79 9.98 4.26
N CYS A 121 2.51 9.60 5.32
CA CYS A 121 2.56 10.31 6.60
C CYS A 121 4.00 10.64 7.07
N ILE A 122 4.99 10.57 6.17
CA ILE A 122 6.42 10.76 6.51
C ILE A 122 6.68 12.17 7.08
N CYS A 123 6.09 13.20 6.48
CA CYS A 123 6.21 14.57 6.97
C CYS A 123 4.97 14.98 7.78
N LYS A 124 5.18 15.81 8.82
CA LYS A 124 4.09 16.35 9.64
C LYS A 124 3.03 17.12 8.82
N THR A 125 3.48 17.88 7.83
CA THR A 125 2.60 18.65 6.92
C THR A 125 3.12 18.46 5.49
N CYS A 126 2.26 18.01 4.58
CA CYS A 126 2.63 17.83 3.18
C CYS A 126 2.97 19.18 2.53
N THR A 127 3.88 19.17 1.55
CA THR A 127 4.22 20.37 0.76
C THR A 127 3.32 20.56 -0.44
N TYR A 128 2.44 19.60 -0.74
CA TYR A 128 1.50 19.73 -1.84
C TYR A 128 0.48 20.85 -1.57
N PRO A 129 0.11 21.66 -2.58
CA PRO A 129 0.69 21.75 -3.93
C PRO A 129 1.86 22.74 -4.03
N ASP A 130 2.18 23.45 -2.95
CA ASP A 130 3.02 24.65 -2.94
C ASP A 130 4.52 24.40 -3.19
N ALA A 131 5.04 23.21 -2.86
CA ALA A 131 6.46 22.87 -3.02
C ALA A 131 6.68 21.37 -3.29
N PRO A 132 7.82 20.98 -3.90
CA PRO A 132 8.15 19.58 -4.14
C PRO A 132 8.09 18.70 -2.88
N CYS A 133 7.86 17.40 -3.05
CA CYS A 133 7.91 16.45 -1.95
C CYS A 133 9.29 16.51 -1.26
N ARG A 134 9.31 16.48 0.08
CA ARG A 134 10.56 16.48 0.86
C ARG A 134 11.29 15.13 0.82
N PHE A 135 10.56 14.05 0.52
CA PHE A 135 11.07 12.68 0.52
C PHE A 135 10.54 11.91 -0.70
N PRO A 136 10.86 12.36 -1.94
CA PRO A 136 10.31 11.77 -3.15
C PRO A 136 10.62 10.27 -3.26
N ASP A 137 11.83 9.86 -2.87
CA ASP A 137 12.30 8.47 -2.99
C ASP A 137 11.72 7.53 -1.92
N ARG A 138 11.14 8.07 -0.85
CA ARG A 138 10.52 7.29 0.24
C ARG A 138 9.00 7.31 0.20
N MET A 139 8.42 8.19 -0.59
CA MET A 139 6.97 8.35 -0.67
C MET A 139 6.37 7.19 -1.45
N ILE A 140 5.48 6.43 -0.80
CA ILE A 140 4.76 5.32 -1.42
C ILE A 140 3.29 5.71 -1.57
N THR A 141 2.75 5.56 -2.79
CA THR A 141 1.35 5.82 -3.11
C THR A 141 0.49 4.64 -2.65
N SER A 142 -0.74 4.89 -2.18
CA SER A 142 -1.59 3.81 -1.66
C SER A 142 -2.17 2.93 -2.76
N MET A 143 -2.59 1.71 -2.41
CA MET A 143 -3.28 0.81 -3.35
C MET A 143 -4.56 1.45 -3.92
N GLU A 144 -5.35 2.11 -3.08
CA GLU A 144 -6.59 2.80 -3.48
C GLU A 144 -6.29 4.03 -4.34
N ALA A 145 -5.22 4.75 -4.04
CA ALA A 145 -4.74 5.84 -4.88
C ALA A 145 -4.26 5.32 -6.25
N TYR A 146 -3.79 4.07 -6.37
CA TYR A 146 -3.59 3.42 -7.67
C TYR A 146 -4.90 3.03 -8.37
N GLY A 147 -6.04 3.05 -7.69
CA GLY A 147 -7.34 2.63 -8.21
C GLY A 147 -7.64 1.14 -7.96
N LEU A 148 -6.96 0.51 -7.01
CA LEU A 148 -7.16 -0.90 -6.68
C LEU A 148 -8.18 -1.05 -5.54
N VAL A 149 -9.05 -2.05 -5.66
CA VAL A 149 -9.89 -2.52 -4.55
C VAL A 149 -9.07 -3.50 -3.73
N VAL A 150 -8.65 -3.10 -2.53
CA VAL A 150 -7.72 -3.89 -1.70
C VAL A 150 -8.20 -5.32 -1.47
N SER A 151 -9.49 -5.53 -1.19
CA SER A 151 -10.05 -6.86 -0.97
C SER A 151 -9.94 -7.78 -2.19
N GLU A 152 -10.05 -7.25 -3.40
CA GLU A 152 -9.90 -8.05 -4.64
C GLU A 152 -8.44 -8.45 -4.88
N VAL A 153 -7.49 -7.60 -4.48
CA VAL A 153 -6.06 -7.95 -4.53
C VAL A 153 -5.76 -9.04 -3.51
N CYS A 154 -6.35 -8.97 -2.31
CA CYS A 154 -6.26 -10.03 -1.31
C CYS A 154 -6.80 -11.37 -1.84
N GLU A 155 -7.99 -11.37 -2.47
CA GLU A 155 -8.57 -12.56 -3.13
C GLU A 155 -7.64 -13.13 -4.21
N SER A 156 -7.06 -12.27 -5.05
CA SER A 156 -6.10 -12.69 -6.09
C SER A 156 -4.82 -13.30 -5.51
N ALA A 157 -4.47 -12.93 -4.28
CA ALA A 157 -3.31 -13.42 -3.55
C ALA A 157 -3.63 -14.63 -2.64
N ASP A 158 -4.85 -15.18 -2.70
CA ASP A 158 -5.36 -16.22 -1.79
C ASP A 158 -5.14 -15.89 -0.30
N THR A 159 -5.29 -14.61 0.04
CA THR A 159 -5.08 -14.09 1.39
C THR A 159 -6.37 -13.42 1.91
N PRO A 160 -6.81 -13.69 3.15
CA PRO A 160 -7.97 -13.00 3.71
C PRO A 160 -7.78 -11.48 3.80
N TYR A 161 -8.83 -10.72 3.48
CA TYR A 161 -8.86 -9.28 3.77
C TYR A 161 -9.17 -9.00 5.25
N TYR A 162 -9.89 -9.90 5.92
CA TYR A 162 -10.36 -9.76 7.29
C TYR A 162 -10.18 -11.05 8.08
N TYR A 163 -9.69 -10.93 9.32
CA TYR A 163 -9.30 -12.07 10.17
C TYR A 163 -10.24 -12.30 11.36
N GLY A 164 -11.43 -11.71 11.34
CA GLY A 164 -12.47 -11.92 12.33
C GLY A 164 -12.58 -10.82 13.39
N PRO A 165 -13.58 -10.92 14.29
CA PRO A 165 -13.84 -9.89 15.30
C PRO A 165 -12.63 -9.60 16.20
N GLY A 166 -12.44 -8.34 16.59
CA GLY A 166 -11.31 -7.93 17.41
C GLY A 166 -9.97 -7.88 16.66
N THR A 167 -9.99 -7.78 15.33
CA THR A 167 -8.77 -7.63 14.52
C THR A 167 -8.86 -6.44 13.57
N ILE A 168 -7.71 -5.79 13.35
CA ILE A 168 -7.51 -4.81 12.29
C ILE A 168 -6.33 -5.24 11.43
N THR A 169 -6.49 -5.21 10.12
CA THR A 169 -5.43 -5.59 9.18
C THR A 169 -5.22 -4.49 8.16
N TYR A 170 -3.96 -4.08 8.00
CA TYR A 170 -3.56 -3.16 6.95
C TYR A 170 -2.79 -3.91 5.87
N THR A 171 -3.01 -3.52 4.62
CA THR A 171 -2.52 -4.25 3.45
C THR A 171 -1.73 -3.33 2.53
N SER A 172 -0.59 -3.80 2.05
CA SER A 172 0.21 -3.19 0.99
C SER A 172 0.57 -4.24 -0.05
N CYS A 173 1.06 -3.83 -1.21
CA CYS A 173 1.66 -4.76 -2.15
C CYS A 173 2.93 -4.18 -2.81
N VAL A 174 3.75 -5.06 -3.36
CA VAL A 174 4.90 -4.71 -4.19
C VAL A 174 4.85 -5.55 -5.46
N LEU A 175 4.95 -4.91 -6.63
CA LEU A 175 5.03 -5.60 -7.93
C LEU A 175 6.48 -5.80 -8.36
N PHE A 176 6.74 -6.91 -9.04
CA PHE A 176 8.04 -7.36 -9.56
C PHE A 176 7.91 -7.88 -11.00
#